data_AF-A0A852ZW25-F1
#
_entry.id   AF-A0A852ZW25-F1
#
_cell.length_a   1.000
_cell.length_b   1.000
_cell.length_c   1.000
_cell.angle_alpha   90.00
_cell.angle_beta   90.00
_cell.angle_gamma   90.00
#
_symmetry.space_group_name_H-M   'P 1'
#
loop_
_entity.id
_entity.type
_entity.pdbx_description
1 polymer ?
#
loop_
_entity_poly.entity_id
_entity_poly.type
_entity_poly.pdbx_seq_one_letter_code
_entity_poly.pdbx_strand_id
1 'polypeptide(L)'
;MNRTSIVLGAVAVALALIGGLAFATTPETGPTGEGGQQVPVRRTTALCPQVFHQEDATTTYTAFAPPSEGTGDEGTGTLSDMGVTEPRAELAEPGTPASTSSDKGDAAPVLGQGEGRFAPGFALQETTSVSGDDGHLAGSGCAAPGSSFWFVGAATVDGRSDYLHLANAETETPAVVDVELYGPDGPVEATGARNITVTPGASVPLLLSSFTEQKIEGLAVHVQVRSGRVSAQLHDDGGADGADWLPPAGDPAGTVLVPGLPGDATKIQLTVATTGEQEAELAVQISGKGGLFTPAGTERISVPANGSTTVDLGDITAGDASAILLTPAEGAEAVPVVAGLRVLRGGDDGRDSAYSASSPALGETASVSGNIPGASTVYLTAPGEAATVRLTAYPDGAEPATAEVEVPAGATVAVAPPEVPGDATFGLTVEPLSGGPVHAARQLTGGGDEAWKTTVQTVATQPTTVLMPQTRPDWTVVQAG
;
A
#
# COMPACT_ATOMS: atom_id res chain seq x y z
N MET A 1 32.76 16.48 -72.55
CA MET A 1 32.62 15.79 -71.25
C MET A 1 31.70 16.62 -70.38
N ASN A 2 30.55 16.05 -70.04
CA ASN A 2 29.37 16.79 -69.61
C ASN A 2 29.44 17.23 -68.14
N ARG A 3 29.02 18.48 -67.90
CA ARG A 3 28.93 19.17 -66.61
C ARG A 3 28.11 18.41 -65.55
N THR A 4 27.24 17.50 -65.95
CA THR A 4 26.39 16.67 -65.07
C THR A 4 27.19 15.64 -64.26
N SER A 5 28.31 15.13 -64.77
CA SER A 5 29.12 14.13 -64.06
C SER A 5 29.94 14.73 -62.91
N ILE A 6 30.27 16.02 -63.01
CA ILE A 6 31.08 16.74 -62.00
C ILE A 6 30.21 17.15 -60.81
N VAL A 7 28.94 17.51 -61.05
CA VAL A 7 28.00 17.90 -59.98
C VAL A 7 27.58 16.68 -59.14
N LEU A 8 27.38 15.50 -59.74
CA LEU A 8 27.07 14.28 -58.98
C LEU A 8 28.23 13.82 -58.10
N GLY A 9 29.48 13.96 -58.57
CA GLY A 9 30.67 13.63 -57.79
C GLY A 9 30.86 14.56 -56.57
N ALA A 10 30.60 15.86 -56.75
CA ALA A 10 30.71 16.83 -55.66
C ALA A 10 29.64 16.64 -54.57
N VAL A 11 28.41 16.28 -54.95
CA VAL A 11 27.31 16.01 -53.98
C VAL A 11 27.56 14.71 -53.20
N ALA A 12 28.12 13.68 -53.82
CA ALA A 12 28.45 12.43 -53.15
C ALA A 12 29.57 12.59 -52.10
N VAL A 13 30.59 13.42 -52.37
CA VAL A 13 31.66 13.70 -51.40
C VAL A 13 31.17 14.58 -50.24
N ALA A 14 30.25 15.51 -50.49
CA ALA A 14 29.65 16.33 -49.43
C ALA A 14 28.74 15.49 -48.49
N LEU A 15 27.96 14.55 -49.03
CA LEU A 15 27.14 13.64 -48.22
C LEU A 15 27.97 12.62 -47.42
N ALA A 16 29.13 12.18 -47.94
CA ALA A 16 30.05 11.32 -47.20
C ALA A 16 30.75 12.05 -46.03
N LEU A 17 31.00 13.35 -46.15
CA LEU A 17 31.57 14.16 -45.07
C LEU A 17 30.53 14.53 -43.99
N ILE A 18 29.25 14.70 -44.36
CA ILE A 18 28.16 14.94 -43.38
C ILE A 18 27.73 13.62 -42.70
N GLY A 19 27.73 12.50 -43.43
CA GLY A 19 27.51 11.17 -42.85
C GLY A 19 28.65 10.71 -41.94
N GLY A 20 29.89 11.16 -42.19
CA GLY A 20 31.07 10.85 -41.37
C GLY A 20 31.10 11.57 -40.02
N LEU A 21 30.44 12.74 -39.88
CA LEU A 21 30.33 13.43 -38.59
C LEU A 21 29.16 12.95 -37.72
N ALA A 22 28.17 12.25 -38.29
CA ALA A 22 27.05 11.70 -37.52
C ALA A 22 27.37 10.32 -36.89
N PHE A 23 28.41 9.63 -37.35
CA PHE A 23 28.90 8.37 -36.77
C PHE A 23 30.10 8.54 -35.82
N ALA A 24 30.59 9.76 -35.61
CA ALA A 24 31.71 10.06 -34.71
C ALA A 24 31.28 10.69 -33.36
N THR A 25 29.97 10.87 -33.15
CA THR A 25 29.39 11.23 -31.85
C THR A 25 28.25 10.27 -31.51
N THR A 26 28.51 8.97 -31.57
CA THR A 26 27.83 8.10 -30.61
C THR A 26 28.27 8.61 -29.24
N PRO A 27 27.36 8.97 -28.32
CA PRO A 27 27.78 9.15 -26.94
C PRO A 27 28.49 7.85 -26.60
N GLU A 28 29.78 7.94 -26.23
CA GLU A 28 30.41 6.79 -25.61
C GLU A 28 29.45 6.43 -24.48
N THR A 29 28.84 5.26 -24.61
CA THR A 29 28.27 4.59 -23.46
C THR A 29 29.49 4.37 -22.59
N GLY A 30 29.73 5.35 -21.71
CA GLY A 30 30.71 5.22 -20.64
C GLY A 30 30.46 3.87 -20.00
N PRO A 31 31.51 3.19 -19.51
CA PRO A 31 31.40 1.83 -19.02
C PRO A 31 30.15 1.75 -18.15
N THR A 32 29.19 0.90 -18.56
CA THR A 32 28.06 0.53 -17.71
C THR A 32 28.65 0.22 -16.36
N GLY A 33 28.41 1.08 -15.38
CA GLY A 33 29.07 1.00 -14.09
C GLY A 33 28.76 -0.36 -13.49
N GLU A 34 29.72 -1.27 -13.54
CA GLU A 34 29.68 -2.50 -12.77
C GLU A 34 29.63 -2.12 -11.28
N GLY A 35 28.53 -2.52 -10.62
CA GLY A 35 28.44 -2.63 -9.16
C GLY A 35 28.03 -1.35 -8.41
N GLY A 36 26.74 -0.99 -8.43
CA GLY A 36 26.19 -0.15 -7.35
C GLY A 36 26.28 -0.87 -6.01
N GLN A 37 26.56 -0.14 -4.93
CA GLN A 37 26.62 -0.71 -3.59
C GLN A 37 25.23 -0.58 -2.94
N GLN A 38 24.69 -1.67 -2.40
CA GLN A 38 23.54 -1.58 -1.52
C GLN A 38 23.98 -0.93 -0.20
N VAL A 39 23.35 0.18 0.16
CA VAL A 39 23.58 0.88 1.42
C VAL A 39 22.27 0.98 2.20
N PRO A 40 22.30 0.96 3.54
CA PRO A 40 21.08 1.15 4.32
C PRO A 40 20.41 2.48 4.01
N VAL A 41 19.08 2.48 4.05
CA VAL A 41 18.29 3.70 3.99
C VAL A 41 18.71 4.61 5.15
N ARG A 42 18.91 5.90 4.87
CA ARG A 42 19.36 6.89 5.86
C ARG A 42 18.23 7.75 6.42
N ARG A 43 17.11 7.84 5.69
CA ARG A 43 15.92 8.58 6.09
C ARG A 43 14.67 7.94 5.50
N THR A 44 13.67 7.74 6.34
CA THR A 44 12.33 7.25 5.98
C THR A 44 11.29 8.20 6.56
N THR A 45 10.17 8.34 5.87
CA THR A 45 9.05 9.15 6.33
C THR A 45 7.76 8.41 6.02
N ALA A 46 6.84 8.41 6.98
CA ALA A 46 5.50 7.85 6.85
C ALA A 46 4.49 8.87 7.39
N LEU A 47 3.34 8.99 6.75
CA LEU A 47 2.32 9.98 7.13
C LEU A 47 0.97 9.29 7.31
N CYS A 48 0.50 9.28 8.56
CA CYS A 48 -0.86 8.85 8.88
C CYS A 48 -1.86 9.93 8.49
N PRO A 49 -3.10 9.55 8.14
CA PRO A 49 -4.12 10.49 7.74
C PRO A 49 -4.59 11.30 8.94
N GLN A 50 -5.42 12.29 8.67
CA GLN A 50 -6.14 12.98 9.72
C GLN A 50 -7.33 12.12 10.17
N VAL A 51 -7.57 12.06 11.48
CA VAL A 51 -8.80 11.49 12.04
C VAL A 51 -9.86 12.60 12.06
N PHE A 52 -11.07 12.30 11.61
CA PHE A 52 -12.18 13.24 11.60
C PHE A 52 -13.40 12.70 12.33
N HIS A 53 -14.01 13.55 13.16
CA HIS A 53 -15.38 13.49 13.67
C HIS A 53 -15.86 12.11 14.13
N GLN A 54 -15.11 11.45 15.02
CA GLN A 54 -15.59 10.29 15.76
C GLN A 54 -15.68 10.64 17.24
N GLU A 55 -16.91 10.80 17.76
CA GLU A 55 -17.14 10.85 19.21
C GLU A 55 -16.76 9.49 19.82
N ASP A 56 -16.25 9.47 21.05
CA ASP A 56 -15.85 8.24 21.75
C ASP A 56 -14.81 7.37 21.01
N ALA A 57 -13.97 8.01 20.19
CA ALA A 57 -12.86 7.39 19.49
C ALA A 57 -11.51 7.64 20.17
N THR A 58 -10.72 6.58 20.28
CA THR A 58 -9.30 6.67 20.64
C THR A 58 -8.47 6.19 19.46
N THR A 59 -7.63 7.07 18.94
CA THR A 59 -6.65 6.73 17.90
C THR A 59 -5.28 6.55 18.50
N THR A 60 -4.68 5.38 18.26
CA THR A 60 -3.31 5.04 18.66
C THR A 60 -2.40 5.03 17.45
N TYR A 61 -1.30 5.75 17.53
CA TYR A 61 -0.21 5.73 16.56
C TYR A 61 0.95 4.93 17.14
N THR A 62 1.45 3.93 16.40
CA THR A 62 2.62 3.15 16.82
C THR A 62 3.69 3.19 15.74
N ALA A 63 4.88 3.67 16.06
CA ALA A 63 6.06 3.55 15.22
C ALA A 63 6.91 2.36 15.65
N PHE A 64 7.64 1.79 14.69
CA PHE A 64 8.59 0.72 14.92
C PHE A 64 9.71 0.80 13.88
N ALA A 65 10.95 0.65 14.31
CA ALA A 65 12.08 0.43 13.43
C ALA A 65 12.77 -0.88 13.85
N PRO A 66 12.89 -1.89 12.98
CA PRO A 66 13.58 -3.11 13.32
C PRO A 66 15.09 -2.84 13.48
N PRO A 67 15.81 -3.66 14.27
CA PRO A 67 17.26 -3.65 14.27
C PRO A 67 17.80 -3.90 12.85
N SER A 68 18.79 -3.12 12.42
CA SER A 68 19.36 -3.22 11.07
C SER A 68 20.88 -3.12 11.10
N GLU A 69 21.55 -3.96 10.32
CA GLU A 69 23.01 -3.96 10.21
C GLU A 69 23.52 -2.78 9.34
N GLY A 70 24.76 -2.34 9.60
CA GLY A 70 25.46 -1.37 8.74
C GLY A 70 24.97 0.09 8.85
N THR A 71 24.07 0.40 9.77
CA THR A 71 23.54 1.77 9.97
C THR A 71 24.39 2.66 10.86
N GLY A 72 25.22 2.08 11.73
CA GLY A 72 25.94 2.79 12.80
C GLY A 72 25.05 3.05 14.02
N ASP A 73 25.57 3.73 15.03
CA ASP A 73 24.87 3.91 16.32
C ASP A 73 24.03 5.20 16.42
N GLU A 74 24.12 6.09 15.43
CA GLU A 74 23.45 7.39 15.41
C GLU A 74 22.13 7.36 14.61
N GLY A 75 21.17 8.19 15.04
CA GLY A 75 19.89 8.37 14.37
C GLY A 75 18.79 8.83 15.32
N THR A 76 17.64 9.18 14.77
CA THR A 76 16.44 9.56 15.51
C THR A 76 15.22 8.87 14.91
N GLY A 77 14.24 8.55 15.74
CA GLY A 77 12.95 8.02 15.32
C GLY A 77 11.84 8.76 16.04
N THR A 78 11.00 9.51 15.35
CA THR A 78 10.04 10.43 15.97
C THR A 78 8.66 10.34 15.35
N LEU A 79 7.63 10.58 16.15
CA LEU A 79 6.27 10.86 15.69
C LEU A 79 5.91 12.29 16.09
N SER A 80 5.47 13.11 15.15
CA SER A 80 5.02 14.48 15.42
C SER A 80 3.73 14.80 14.66
N ASP A 81 3.03 15.83 15.09
CA ASP A 81 1.98 16.41 14.26
C ASP A 81 2.59 17.00 12.98
N MET A 82 1.91 16.83 11.85
CA MET A 82 2.35 17.41 10.60
C MET A 82 2.46 18.94 10.72
N GLY A 83 3.63 19.48 10.38
CA GLY A 83 3.93 20.91 10.54
C GLY A 83 4.40 21.32 11.95
N VAL A 84 4.47 20.37 12.89
CA VAL A 84 4.97 20.59 14.26
C VAL A 84 6.29 19.86 14.45
N THR A 85 7.25 20.53 15.07
CA THR A 85 8.61 20.02 15.29
C THR A 85 8.78 19.30 16.62
N GLU A 86 7.92 19.58 17.60
CA GLU A 86 7.92 18.89 18.89
C GLU A 86 7.31 17.50 18.73
N PRO A 87 8.05 16.42 19.07
CA PRO A 87 7.54 15.06 18.91
C PRO A 87 6.51 14.72 19.99
N ARG A 88 5.47 13.98 19.60
CA ARG A 88 4.52 13.33 20.50
C ARG A 88 5.15 12.11 21.19
N ALA A 89 6.00 11.39 20.45
CA ALA A 89 6.72 10.22 20.92
C ALA A 89 8.03 10.04 20.13
N GLU A 90 8.99 9.35 20.75
CA GLU A 90 10.29 9.03 20.17
C GLU A 90 10.61 7.55 20.38
N LEU A 91 11.24 6.94 19.39
CA LEU A 91 11.79 5.58 19.49
C LEU A 91 13.10 5.66 20.30
N ALA A 92 13.14 4.96 21.42
CA ALA A 92 14.34 4.90 22.26
C ALA A 92 15.49 4.15 21.54
N GLU A 93 15.16 3.01 20.93
CA GLU A 93 16.11 2.18 20.20
C GLU A 93 15.43 1.32 19.13
N PRO A 94 16.15 0.92 18.05
CA PRO A 94 15.63 -0.06 17.11
C PRO A 94 15.26 -1.35 17.82
N GLY A 95 14.14 -1.95 17.45
CA GLY A 95 13.55 -3.09 18.14
C GLY A 95 12.59 -2.73 19.26
N THR A 96 12.48 -1.46 19.65
CA THR A 96 11.53 -1.02 20.68
C THR A 96 10.47 -0.11 20.05
N PRO A 97 9.18 -0.54 19.99
CA PRO A 97 8.12 0.30 19.43
C PRO A 97 7.85 1.51 20.32
N ALA A 98 7.32 2.59 19.72
CA ALA A 98 6.89 3.78 20.43
C ALA A 98 5.46 4.15 20.03
N SER A 99 4.61 4.41 21.03
CA SER A 99 3.18 4.65 20.84
C SER A 99 2.74 5.98 21.45
N THR A 100 1.78 6.64 20.81
CA THR A 100 1.05 7.79 21.35
C THR A 100 -0.42 7.68 20.97
N SER A 101 -1.33 8.25 21.76
CA SER A 101 -2.76 8.24 21.46
C SER A 101 -3.36 9.64 21.43
N SER A 102 -4.55 9.74 20.83
CA SER A 102 -5.40 10.93 20.82
C SER A 102 -6.85 10.50 20.96
N ASP A 103 -7.57 11.10 21.92
CA ASP A 103 -9.02 10.95 22.10
C ASP A 103 -9.80 12.10 21.44
N LYS A 104 -9.13 12.90 20.60
CA LYS A 104 -9.72 14.04 19.91
C LYS A 104 -10.17 13.62 18.52
N GLY A 105 -11.44 13.82 18.23
CA GLY A 105 -12.04 13.55 16.92
C GLY A 105 -11.47 14.34 15.74
N ASP A 106 -10.62 15.35 15.94
CA ASP A 106 -9.99 16.12 14.85
C ASP A 106 -8.45 16.22 15.03
N ALA A 107 -7.80 15.08 15.29
CA ALA A 107 -6.35 15.03 15.41
C ALA A 107 -5.66 15.27 14.06
N ALA A 108 -4.70 16.20 14.01
CA ALA A 108 -3.90 16.47 12.81
C ALA A 108 -3.19 15.20 12.29
N PRO A 109 -2.87 15.13 10.97
CA PRO A 109 -2.05 14.04 10.43
C PRO A 109 -0.75 13.86 11.22
N VAL A 110 -0.38 12.61 11.48
CA VAL A 110 0.84 12.29 12.23
C VAL A 110 1.97 11.90 11.27
N LEU A 111 3.07 12.64 11.35
CA LEU A 111 4.29 12.41 10.60
C LEU A 111 5.26 11.55 11.42
N GLY A 112 5.62 10.38 10.89
CA GLY A 112 6.71 9.56 11.38
C GLY A 112 7.99 9.81 10.59
N GLN A 113 9.11 9.98 11.29
CA GLN A 113 10.43 10.11 10.68
C GLN A 113 11.40 9.14 11.33
N GLY A 114 12.12 8.37 10.51
CA GLY A 114 13.25 7.56 10.93
C GLY A 114 14.51 8.04 10.23
N GLU A 115 15.56 8.34 10.97
CA GLU A 115 16.87 8.77 10.47
C GLU A 115 17.98 7.85 11.02
N GLY A 116 19.03 7.66 10.23
CA GLY A 116 20.16 6.81 10.63
C GLY A 116 19.71 5.38 10.93
N ARG A 117 20.02 4.88 12.12
CA ARG A 117 19.67 3.51 12.56
C ARG A 117 18.17 3.20 12.65
N PHE A 118 17.31 4.21 12.63
CA PHE A 118 15.85 4.04 12.68
C PHE A 118 15.19 4.06 11.30
N ALA A 119 15.94 4.33 10.22
CA ALA A 119 15.36 4.51 8.89
C ALA A 119 15.05 3.19 8.15
N PRO A 120 15.94 2.18 8.13
CA PRO A 120 15.67 0.91 7.45
C PRO A 120 14.48 0.18 8.05
N GLY A 121 13.50 -0.15 7.22
CA GLY A 121 12.34 -0.92 7.68
C GLY A 121 11.40 -0.15 8.61
N PHE A 122 11.54 1.17 8.74
CA PHE A 122 10.67 2.00 9.60
C PHE A 122 9.20 1.85 9.19
N ALA A 123 8.36 1.46 10.14
CA ALA A 123 6.92 1.36 9.97
C ALA A 123 6.20 2.28 10.96
N LEU A 124 5.11 2.87 10.50
CA LEU A 124 4.18 3.64 11.31
C LEU A 124 2.77 3.14 11.01
N GLN A 125 1.97 2.98 12.04
CA GLN A 125 0.58 2.58 11.92
C GLN A 125 -0.31 3.42 12.79
N GLU A 126 -1.55 3.54 12.32
CA GLU A 126 -2.65 4.12 13.05
C GLU A 126 -3.74 3.06 13.27
N THR A 127 -4.32 3.06 14.46
CA THR A 127 -5.51 2.27 14.78
C THR A 127 -6.46 3.11 15.62
N THR A 128 -7.66 3.32 15.10
CA THR A 128 -8.76 4.02 15.75
C THR A 128 -9.76 2.99 16.26
N SER A 129 -10.06 3.06 17.55
CA SER A 129 -11.11 2.27 18.18
C SER A 129 -12.26 3.19 18.58
N VAL A 130 -13.44 2.89 18.07
CA VAL A 130 -14.68 3.60 18.42
C VAL A 130 -15.51 2.72 19.33
N SER A 131 -16.00 3.30 20.42
CA SER A 131 -16.86 2.63 21.40
C SER A 131 -18.33 2.95 21.16
N GLY A 132 -19.24 2.21 21.79
CA GLY A 132 -20.68 2.47 21.73
C GLY A 132 -21.40 1.70 20.62
N ASP A 133 -22.64 2.10 20.33
CA ASP A 133 -23.56 1.39 19.43
C ASP A 133 -23.06 1.35 17.97
N ASP A 134 -22.29 2.35 17.55
CA ASP A 134 -21.63 2.44 16.24
C ASP A 134 -20.13 2.05 16.32
N GLY A 135 -19.75 1.26 17.32
CA GLY A 135 -18.36 0.91 17.58
C GLY A 135 -17.71 0.17 16.40
N HIS A 136 -16.46 0.47 16.11
CA HIS A 136 -15.69 -0.16 15.02
C HIS A 136 -14.20 -0.03 15.27
N LEU A 137 -13.40 -0.73 14.46
CA LEU A 137 -11.96 -0.55 14.38
C LEU A 137 -11.57 -0.10 12.98
N ALA A 138 -10.90 1.04 12.88
CA ALA A 138 -10.30 1.51 11.64
C ALA A 138 -8.78 1.49 11.77
N GLY A 139 -8.06 0.91 10.81
CA GLY A 139 -6.60 0.82 10.85
C GLY A 139 -5.95 1.18 9.53
N SER A 140 -4.93 2.03 9.57
CA SER A 140 -4.10 2.34 8.40
C SER A 140 -2.62 2.02 8.60
N GLY A 141 -2.02 1.39 7.58
CA GLY A 141 -0.56 1.34 7.42
C GLY A 141 -0.09 2.66 6.82
N CYS A 142 0.52 3.52 7.64
CA CYS A 142 0.91 4.85 7.22
C CYS A 142 2.08 4.76 6.22
N ALA A 143 1.94 5.39 5.07
CA ALA A 143 2.87 5.25 3.96
C ALA A 143 3.67 6.53 3.68
N ALA A 144 4.75 6.39 2.93
CA ALA A 144 5.52 7.52 2.44
C ALA A 144 4.71 8.32 1.40
N PRO A 145 4.91 9.66 1.32
CA PRO A 145 4.34 10.45 0.24
C PRO A 145 4.78 9.95 -1.13
N GLY A 146 3.83 9.89 -2.07
CA GLY A 146 3.99 9.31 -3.40
C GLY A 146 3.36 10.17 -4.48
N SER A 147 3.28 9.63 -5.69
CA SER A 147 2.78 10.33 -6.87
C SER A 147 1.61 9.64 -7.58
N SER A 148 1.28 8.40 -7.21
CA SER A 148 0.18 7.63 -7.79
C SER A 148 -0.37 6.68 -6.74
N PHE A 149 -1.69 6.62 -6.59
CA PHE A 149 -2.35 5.73 -5.63
C PHE A 149 -3.65 5.19 -6.21
N TRP A 150 -3.87 3.90 -6.06
CA TRP A 150 -5.13 3.24 -6.42
C TRP A 150 -5.88 2.83 -5.16
N PHE A 151 -7.16 3.18 -5.06
CA PHE A 151 -8.07 2.67 -4.03
C PHE A 151 -9.24 2.00 -4.72
N VAL A 152 -9.64 0.82 -4.26
CA VAL A 152 -10.65 0.01 -4.96
C VAL A 152 -11.66 -0.51 -3.94
N GLY A 153 -12.95 -0.30 -4.21
CA GLY A 153 -14.04 -0.64 -3.28
C GLY A 153 -14.67 0.56 -2.58
N ALA A 154 -14.31 1.78 -3.00
CA ALA A 154 -14.95 3.00 -2.52
C ALA A 154 -16.42 3.08 -2.99
N ALA A 155 -17.20 4.02 -2.46
CA ALA A 155 -18.57 4.25 -2.93
C ALA A 155 -19.04 5.70 -2.83
N THR A 156 -20.11 5.97 -3.58
CA THR A 156 -20.89 7.21 -3.51
C THR A 156 -22.38 6.97 -3.27
N VAL A 157 -22.75 5.71 -2.95
CA VAL A 157 -24.14 5.32 -2.61
C VAL A 157 -24.60 5.96 -1.30
N ASP A 158 -25.92 6.00 -1.10
CA ASP A 158 -26.47 6.48 0.16
C ASP A 158 -26.15 5.50 1.30
N GLY A 159 -25.89 6.04 2.50
CA GLY A 159 -25.49 5.25 3.68
C GLY A 159 -23.99 4.99 3.78
N ARG A 160 -23.19 5.42 2.79
CA ARG A 160 -21.72 5.44 2.85
C ARG A 160 -21.18 6.84 2.60
N SER A 161 -20.14 7.22 3.33
CA SER A 161 -19.44 8.50 3.17
C SER A 161 -17.94 8.28 3.03
N ASP A 162 -17.48 8.18 1.79
CA ASP A 162 -16.08 7.93 1.50
C ASP A 162 -15.30 9.24 1.36
N TYR A 163 -14.21 9.36 2.12
CA TYR A 163 -13.34 10.53 2.13
C TYR A 163 -11.94 10.17 1.62
N LEU A 164 -11.49 10.85 0.58
CA LEU A 164 -10.09 10.85 0.18
C LEU A 164 -9.33 11.92 0.96
N HIS A 165 -8.37 11.50 1.76
CA HIS A 165 -7.50 12.37 2.55
C HIS A 165 -6.18 12.58 1.80
N LEU A 166 -5.92 13.82 1.40
CA LEU A 166 -4.66 14.22 0.79
C LEU A 166 -3.86 15.09 1.78
N ALA A 167 -2.63 14.70 2.08
CA ALA A 167 -1.77 15.45 2.99
C ALA A 167 -0.40 15.75 2.37
N ASN A 168 0.03 17.00 2.50
CA ASN A 168 1.34 17.47 2.03
C ASN A 168 2.22 17.82 3.23
N ALA A 169 3.16 16.92 3.56
CA ALA A 169 4.11 17.12 4.66
C ALA A 169 5.30 18.03 4.29
N GLU A 170 5.41 18.49 3.03
CA GLU A 170 6.44 19.44 2.64
C GLU A 170 6.17 20.81 3.26
N THR A 171 7.23 21.58 3.55
CA THR A 171 7.12 22.87 4.26
C THR A 171 7.04 24.08 3.33
N GLU A 172 7.49 23.94 2.08
CA GLU A 172 7.63 25.07 1.16
C GLU A 172 6.91 24.88 -0.18
N THR A 173 6.72 23.64 -0.62
CA THR A 173 6.25 23.36 -1.98
C THR A 173 4.82 22.78 -1.99
N PRO A 174 3.88 23.40 -2.73
CA PRO A 174 2.55 22.83 -2.89
C PRO A 174 2.61 21.60 -3.81
N ALA A 175 1.65 20.69 -3.63
CA ALA A 175 1.39 19.60 -4.55
C ALA A 175 0.13 19.89 -5.38
N VAL A 176 0.07 19.37 -6.61
CA VAL A 176 -1.10 19.46 -7.48
C VAL A 176 -1.53 18.06 -7.86
N VAL A 177 -2.80 17.74 -7.61
CA VAL A 177 -3.35 16.39 -7.69
C VAL A 177 -4.57 16.36 -8.60
N ASP A 178 -4.65 15.32 -9.43
CA ASP A 178 -5.84 14.92 -10.16
C ASP A 178 -6.39 13.63 -9.51
N VAL A 179 -7.71 13.53 -9.40
CA VAL A 179 -8.44 12.37 -8.88
C VAL A 179 -9.36 11.87 -9.99
N GLU A 180 -9.13 10.64 -10.42
CA GLU A 180 -9.90 9.98 -11.48
C GLU A 180 -10.74 8.86 -10.85
N LEU A 181 -12.00 8.77 -11.28
CA LEU A 181 -12.99 7.86 -10.73
C LEU A 181 -13.43 6.88 -11.82
N TYR A 182 -13.53 5.59 -11.49
CA TYR A 182 -13.91 4.53 -12.43
C TYR A 182 -15.04 3.68 -11.84
N GLY A 183 -16.10 3.53 -12.61
CA GLY A 183 -17.29 2.75 -12.27
C GLY A 183 -17.60 1.68 -13.32
N PRO A 184 -18.76 0.99 -13.19
CA PRO A 184 -19.16 -0.08 -14.09
C PRO A 184 -19.39 0.35 -15.53
N ASP A 185 -19.77 1.61 -15.75
CA ASP A 185 -19.99 2.19 -17.08
C ASP A 185 -18.73 2.88 -17.65
N GLY A 186 -17.57 2.70 -17.02
CA GLY A 186 -16.30 3.31 -17.41
C GLY A 186 -15.88 4.50 -16.53
N PRO A 187 -15.12 5.46 -17.07
CA PRO A 187 -14.70 6.64 -16.32
C PRO A 187 -15.90 7.48 -15.87
N VAL A 188 -15.87 7.93 -14.62
CA VAL A 188 -16.92 8.75 -14.02
C VAL A 188 -16.52 10.21 -14.10
N GLU A 189 -17.40 11.03 -14.67
CA GLU A 189 -17.21 12.49 -14.71
C GLU A 189 -17.21 13.05 -13.28
N ALA A 190 -16.05 13.59 -12.88
CA ALA A 190 -15.79 14.07 -11.52
C ALA A 190 -15.53 15.59 -11.53
N THR A 191 -16.53 16.37 -11.14
CA THR A 191 -16.47 17.83 -11.14
C THR A 191 -15.56 18.34 -10.03
N GLY A 192 -14.54 19.13 -10.37
CA GLY A 192 -13.61 19.69 -9.37
C GLY A 192 -12.53 18.71 -8.89
N ALA A 193 -12.46 17.51 -9.47
CA ALA A 193 -11.49 16.48 -9.10
C ALA A 193 -10.11 16.66 -9.78
N ARG A 194 -9.90 17.71 -10.57
CA ARG A 194 -8.63 18.00 -11.27
C ARG A 194 -7.99 19.28 -10.77
N ASN A 195 -6.65 19.33 -10.79
CA ASN A 195 -5.81 20.44 -10.35
C ASN A 195 -6.06 20.85 -8.89
N ILE A 196 -6.34 19.89 -8.02
CA ILE A 196 -6.50 20.11 -6.58
C ILE A 196 -5.13 20.50 -6.02
N THR A 197 -5.06 21.69 -5.43
CA THR A 197 -3.82 22.19 -4.81
C THR A 197 -3.81 21.81 -3.33
N VAL A 198 -2.79 21.05 -2.93
CA VAL A 198 -2.53 20.72 -1.52
C VAL A 198 -1.36 21.57 -1.05
N THR A 199 -1.65 22.59 -0.25
CA THR A 199 -0.63 23.54 0.23
C THR A 199 0.35 22.86 1.19
N PRO A 200 1.58 23.41 1.35
CA PRO A 200 2.55 22.89 2.31
C PRO A 200 1.97 22.79 3.72
N GLY A 201 2.25 21.69 4.43
CA GLY A 201 1.78 21.42 5.78
C GLY A 201 0.27 21.28 5.94
N ALA A 202 -0.49 21.09 4.85
CA ALA A 202 -1.94 20.98 4.89
C ALA A 202 -2.46 19.57 4.62
N SER A 203 -3.64 19.30 5.16
CA SER A 203 -4.46 18.13 4.91
C SER A 203 -5.79 18.58 4.31
N VAL A 204 -6.26 17.87 3.28
CA VAL A 204 -7.50 18.17 2.58
C VAL A 204 -8.34 16.88 2.52
N PRO A 205 -9.41 16.76 3.31
CA PRO A 205 -10.40 15.71 3.14
C PRO A 205 -11.32 16.05 1.96
N LEU A 206 -11.58 15.08 1.10
CA LEU A 206 -12.41 15.22 -0.10
C LEU A 206 -13.50 14.15 -0.09
N LEU A 207 -14.75 14.55 0.14
CA LEU A 207 -15.89 13.64 0.07
C LEU A 207 -16.15 13.24 -1.39
N LEU A 208 -16.06 11.95 -1.72
CA LEU A 208 -16.16 11.49 -3.11
C LEU A 208 -17.52 11.78 -3.75
N SER A 209 -18.61 11.68 -2.98
CA SER A 209 -19.97 12.00 -3.45
C SER A 209 -20.19 13.48 -3.76
N SER A 210 -19.23 14.37 -3.44
CA SER A 210 -19.26 15.77 -3.87
C SER A 210 -18.75 15.97 -5.31
N PHE A 211 -18.00 15.02 -5.86
CA PHE A 211 -17.46 15.10 -7.22
C PHE A 211 -18.44 14.60 -8.29
N THR A 212 -19.41 13.77 -7.93
CA THR A 212 -20.36 13.17 -8.86
C THR A 212 -21.73 12.95 -8.23
N GLU A 213 -22.80 13.13 -9.01
CA GLU A 213 -24.16 12.80 -8.58
C GLU A 213 -24.48 11.30 -8.75
N GLN A 214 -23.62 10.55 -9.44
CA GLN A 214 -23.81 9.11 -9.66
C GLN A 214 -23.64 8.35 -8.35
N LYS A 215 -24.54 7.40 -8.10
CA LYS A 215 -24.53 6.51 -6.93
C LYS A 215 -23.91 5.18 -7.34
N ILE A 216 -22.64 4.99 -6.98
CA ILE A 216 -21.82 3.87 -7.45
C ILE A 216 -21.32 3.10 -6.23
N GLU A 217 -21.58 1.80 -6.24
CA GLU A 217 -21.01 0.83 -5.29
C GLU A 217 -19.79 0.17 -5.94
N GLY A 218 -18.64 0.16 -5.25
CA GLY A 218 -17.41 -0.41 -5.80
C GLY A 218 -16.78 0.46 -6.89
N LEU A 219 -16.52 1.70 -6.52
CA LEU A 219 -15.76 2.69 -7.25
C LEU A 219 -14.25 2.41 -7.09
N ALA A 220 -13.50 2.57 -8.19
CA ALA A 220 -12.05 2.69 -8.13
C ALA A 220 -11.63 4.16 -8.25
N VAL A 221 -10.68 4.56 -7.42
CA VAL A 221 -10.15 5.91 -7.33
C VAL A 221 -8.67 5.89 -7.67
N HIS A 222 -8.25 6.65 -8.67
CA HIS A 222 -6.86 6.87 -9.01
C HIS A 222 -6.45 8.29 -8.68
N VAL A 223 -5.52 8.43 -7.74
CA VAL A 223 -4.93 9.71 -7.37
C VAL A 223 -3.62 9.86 -8.14
N GLN A 224 -3.51 10.90 -8.97
CA GLN A 224 -2.32 11.22 -9.75
C GLN A 224 -1.76 12.58 -9.34
N VAL A 225 -0.52 12.61 -8.89
CA VAL A 225 0.17 13.85 -8.52
C VAL A 225 0.89 14.41 -9.74
N ARG A 226 0.47 15.59 -10.20
CA ARG A 226 1.06 16.29 -11.35
C ARG A 226 2.39 16.97 -11.00
N SER A 227 2.52 17.42 -9.75
CA SER A 227 3.68 18.12 -9.23
C SER A 227 3.74 17.97 -7.71
N GLY A 228 4.95 17.79 -7.16
CA GLY A 228 5.15 17.52 -5.73
C GLY A 228 4.88 16.05 -5.39
N ARG A 229 4.55 15.79 -4.12
CA ARG A 229 4.14 14.48 -3.59
C ARG A 229 3.12 14.70 -2.49
N VAL A 230 2.24 13.73 -2.27
CA VAL A 230 1.29 13.73 -1.16
C VAL A 230 1.22 12.35 -0.53
N SER A 231 0.79 12.26 0.73
CA SER A 231 0.15 11.04 1.22
C SER A 231 -1.31 11.06 0.80
N ALA A 232 -1.82 9.93 0.34
CA ALA A 232 -3.21 9.73 0.00
C ALA A 232 -3.72 8.50 0.74
N GLN A 233 -4.87 8.62 1.40
CA GLN A 233 -5.55 7.54 2.11
C GLN A 233 -7.06 7.73 1.95
N LEU A 234 -7.80 6.64 1.86
CA LEU A 234 -9.25 6.70 1.65
C LEU A 234 -9.95 6.04 2.83
N HIS A 235 -10.82 6.80 3.49
CA HIS A 235 -11.63 6.36 4.62
C HIS A 235 -13.03 6.04 4.13
N ASP A 236 -13.53 4.84 4.43
CA ASP A 236 -14.95 4.51 4.29
C ASP A 236 -15.64 4.68 5.63
N ASP A 237 -16.66 5.54 5.66
CA ASP A 237 -17.66 5.53 6.73
C ASP A 237 -18.91 4.81 6.20
N GLY A 238 -19.04 3.54 6.58
CA GLY A 238 -20.12 2.65 6.17
C GLY A 238 -21.39 2.75 7.04
N GLY A 239 -21.45 3.72 7.97
CA GLY A 239 -22.54 3.87 8.91
C GLY A 239 -22.73 2.61 9.77
N ALA A 240 -23.89 1.97 9.66
CA ALA A 240 -24.24 0.79 10.46
C ALA A 240 -23.40 -0.47 10.15
N ASP A 241 -22.64 -0.47 9.05
CA ASP A 241 -21.71 -1.56 8.73
C ASP A 241 -20.29 -1.32 9.30
N GLY A 242 -20.07 -0.22 10.05
CA GLY A 242 -18.76 0.17 10.57
C GLY A 242 -17.97 1.08 9.62
N ALA A 243 -16.69 1.27 9.91
CA ALA A 243 -15.80 2.15 9.13
C ALA A 243 -14.35 1.67 9.21
N ASP A 244 -13.61 1.75 8.11
CA ASP A 244 -12.19 1.39 8.04
C ASP A 244 -11.50 2.13 6.88
N TRP A 245 -10.17 2.02 6.82
CA TRP A 245 -9.35 2.61 5.77
C TRP A 245 -9.19 1.65 4.60
N LEU A 246 -9.42 2.14 3.38
CA LEU A 246 -9.04 1.41 2.17
C LEU A 246 -7.53 1.53 1.97
N PRO A 247 -6.78 0.42 2.00
CA PRO A 247 -5.36 0.47 1.72
C PRO A 247 -5.13 0.78 0.23
N PRO A 248 -4.03 1.47 -0.12
CA PRO A 248 -3.65 1.62 -1.51
C PRO A 248 -3.36 0.25 -2.11
N ALA A 249 -3.95 -0.03 -3.27
CA ALA A 249 -3.60 -1.16 -4.09
C ALA A 249 -2.17 -0.98 -4.65
N GLY A 250 -1.47 -2.11 -4.81
CA GLY A 250 -0.25 -2.18 -5.60
C GLY A 250 -0.47 -1.80 -7.05
N ASP A 251 0.63 -1.68 -7.80
CA ASP A 251 0.58 -1.28 -9.20
C ASP A 251 -0.30 -2.22 -10.04
N PRO A 252 -1.05 -1.69 -11.04
CA PRO A 252 -1.85 -2.50 -11.93
C PRO A 252 -1.04 -3.61 -12.59
N ALA A 253 -1.52 -4.85 -12.51
CA ALA A 253 -0.82 -6.03 -13.03
C ALA A 253 -1.80 -7.02 -13.67
N GLY A 254 -1.31 -7.85 -14.60
CA GLY A 254 -2.13 -8.88 -15.26
C GLY A 254 -2.47 -10.06 -14.35
N THR A 255 -1.82 -10.18 -13.19
CA THR A 255 -2.14 -11.13 -12.14
C THR A 255 -1.99 -10.41 -10.81
N VAL A 256 -3.02 -10.43 -9.99
CA VAL A 256 -3.05 -9.73 -8.70
C VAL A 256 -3.57 -10.64 -7.62
N LEU A 257 -3.09 -10.42 -6.40
CA LEU A 257 -3.50 -11.16 -5.21
C LEU A 257 -3.97 -10.18 -4.13
N VAL A 258 -5.17 -10.39 -3.61
CA VAL A 258 -5.73 -9.64 -2.47
C VAL A 258 -5.67 -10.53 -1.22
N PRO A 259 -4.73 -10.28 -0.28
CA PRO A 259 -4.60 -11.09 0.92
C PRO A 259 -5.59 -10.67 2.01
N GLY A 260 -5.67 -11.44 3.08
CA GLY A 260 -6.29 -10.98 4.33
C GLY A 260 -7.80 -11.10 4.39
N LEU A 261 -8.36 -12.20 3.87
CA LEU A 261 -9.78 -12.50 4.02
C LEU A 261 -10.02 -13.36 5.27
N PRO A 262 -10.65 -12.85 6.34
CA PRO A 262 -10.96 -13.61 7.55
C PRO A 262 -11.94 -14.75 7.29
N GLY A 263 -11.78 -15.85 8.02
CA GLY A 263 -12.61 -17.05 7.83
C GLY A 263 -14.08 -16.88 8.21
N ASP A 264 -14.38 -15.92 9.09
CA ASP A 264 -15.71 -15.62 9.63
C ASP A 264 -16.35 -14.37 8.99
N ALA A 265 -15.88 -13.99 7.80
CA ALA A 265 -16.53 -12.97 6.98
C ALA A 265 -17.99 -13.36 6.68
N THR A 266 -18.92 -12.43 6.89
CA THR A 266 -20.36 -12.63 6.61
C THR A 266 -20.76 -12.08 5.26
N LYS A 267 -19.97 -11.17 4.69
CA LYS A 267 -20.12 -10.68 3.31
C LYS A 267 -18.76 -10.31 2.73
N ILE A 268 -18.54 -10.64 1.46
CA ILE A 268 -17.28 -10.41 0.76
C ILE A 268 -17.59 -9.79 -0.59
N GLN A 269 -17.26 -8.52 -0.74
CA GLN A 269 -17.44 -7.79 -1.99
C GLN A 269 -16.07 -7.56 -2.63
N LEU A 270 -15.88 -8.13 -3.82
CA LEU A 270 -14.70 -7.93 -4.65
C LEU A 270 -14.99 -6.85 -5.70
N THR A 271 -14.17 -5.82 -5.73
CA THR A 271 -14.16 -4.82 -6.80
C THR A 271 -12.84 -4.92 -7.55
N VAL A 272 -12.90 -4.89 -8.88
CA VAL A 272 -11.73 -4.92 -9.76
C VAL A 272 -11.87 -3.81 -10.78
N ALA A 273 -10.78 -3.11 -11.08
CA ALA A 273 -10.77 -2.03 -12.05
C ALA A 273 -9.57 -2.10 -12.98
N THR A 274 -9.72 -1.50 -14.16
CA THR A 274 -8.65 -1.36 -15.16
C THR A 274 -8.73 -0.02 -15.89
N THR A 275 -7.57 0.49 -16.29
CA THR A 275 -7.44 1.59 -17.27
C THR A 275 -7.03 1.08 -18.65
N GLY A 276 -7.10 -0.23 -18.86
CA GLY A 276 -6.85 -0.85 -20.15
C GLY A 276 -7.89 -0.44 -21.18
N GLU A 277 -7.47 -0.31 -22.44
CA GLU A 277 -8.36 -0.07 -23.59
C GLU A 277 -9.14 -1.33 -24.00
N GLN A 278 -8.86 -2.47 -23.35
CA GLN A 278 -9.49 -3.77 -23.59
C GLN A 278 -10.21 -4.24 -22.33
N GLU A 279 -11.27 -5.01 -22.53
CA GLU A 279 -11.96 -5.74 -21.46
C GLU A 279 -11.01 -6.78 -20.85
N ALA A 280 -10.97 -6.86 -19.51
CA ALA A 280 -10.18 -7.85 -18.80
C ALA A 280 -11.06 -9.04 -18.41
N GLU A 281 -10.77 -10.20 -18.99
CA GLU A 281 -11.39 -11.47 -18.60
C GLU A 281 -10.51 -12.17 -17.58
N LEU A 282 -10.99 -12.29 -16.34
CA LEU A 282 -10.22 -12.81 -15.21
C LEU A 282 -10.84 -14.11 -14.67
N ALA A 283 -10.00 -15.09 -14.40
CA ALA A 283 -10.35 -16.22 -13.55
C ALA A 283 -10.23 -15.82 -12.08
N VAL A 284 -11.24 -16.18 -11.28
CA VAL A 284 -11.24 -15.95 -9.83
C VAL A 284 -10.86 -17.25 -9.14
N GLN A 285 -9.82 -17.20 -8.31
CA GLN A 285 -9.39 -18.32 -7.48
C GLN A 285 -9.28 -17.88 -6.03
N ILE A 286 -9.70 -18.74 -5.11
CA ILE A 286 -9.57 -18.55 -3.68
C ILE A 286 -8.41 -19.41 -3.19
N SER A 287 -7.43 -18.78 -2.56
CA SER A 287 -6.36 -19.44 -1.83
C SER A 287 -6.85 -19.67 -0.41
N GLY A 288 -7.35 -20.87 -0.13
CA GLY A 288 -7.75 -21.28 1.22
C GLY A 288 -6.67 -22.10 1.91
N LYS A 289 -6.96 -22.61 3.10
CA LYS A 289 -6.04 -23.48 3.86
C LYS A 289 -5.63 -24.76 3.10
N GLY A 290 -6.53 -25.30 2.27
CA GLY A 290 -6.32 -26.51 1.49
C GLY A 290 -5.66 -26.31 0.11
N GLY A 291 -5.35 -25.05 -0.25
CA GLY A 291 -4.85 -24.69 -1.58
C GLY A 291 -5.85 -23.87 -2.40
N LEU A 292 -5.53 -23.68 -3.68
CA LEU A 292 -6.35 -22.92 -4.62
C LEU A 292 -7.61 -23.69 -5.03
N PHE A 293 -8.76 -23.02 -5.01
CA PHE A 293 -10.00 -23.53 -5.57
C PHE A 293 -10.77 -22.41 -6.29
N THR A 294 -11.72 -22.78 -7.14
CA THR A 294 -12.57 -21.83 -7.86
C THR A 294 -13.92 -21.71 -7.14
N PRO A 295 -14.40 -20.50 -6.82
CA PRO A 295 -15.68 -20.33 -6.16
C PRO A 295 -16.83 -20.64 -7.13
N ALA A 296 -17.81 -21.40 -6.67
CA ALA A 296 -18.95 -21.79 -7.51
C ALA A 296 -19.84 -20.58 -7.83
N GLY A 297 -20.17 -20.41 -9.11
CA GLY A 297 -21.00 -19.31 -9.59
C GLY A 297 -20.26 -18.01 -9.88
N THR A 298 -18.99 -17.91 -9.48
CA THR A 298 -18.10 -16.77 -9.77
C THR A 298 -16.74 -17.27 -10.24
N GLU A 299 -16.72 -18.19 -11.19
CA GLU A 299 -15.48 -18.77 -11.71
C GLU A 299 -14.67 -17.76 -12.53
N ARG A 300 -15.36 -16.80 -13.17
CA ARG A 300 -14.78 -15.75 -14.01
C ARG A 300 -15.52 -14.43 -13.82
N ILE A 301 -14.79 -13.35 -13.99
CA ILE A 301 -15.34 -11.99 -14.02
C ILE A 301 -14.83 -11.26 -15.26
N SER A 302 -15.69 -10.42 -15.80
CA SER A 302 -15.36 -9.51 -16.90
C SER A 302 -15.27 -8.09 -16.35
N VAL A 303 -14.18 -7.39 -16.64
CA VAL A 303 -13.98 -5.99 -16.25
C VAL A 303 -13.98 -5.14 -17.52
N PRO A 304 -14.94 -4.22 -17.69
CA PRO A 304 -15.01 -3.42 -18.91
C PRO A 304 -13.77 -2.55 -19.07
N ALA A 305 -13.41 -2.27 -20.34
CA ALA A 305 -12.32 -1.37 -20.66
C ALA A 305 -12.50 -0.01 -19.97
N ASN A 306 -11.46 0.52 -19.34
CA ASN A 306 -11.50 1.76 -18.56
C ASN A 306 -12.60 1.82 -17.48
N GLY A 307 -12.98 0.69 -16.88
CA GLY A 307 -14.05 0.64 -15.88
C GLY A 307 -13.73 -0.28 -14.70
N SER A 308 -14.77 -0.57 -13.92
CA SER A 308 -14.73 -1.49 -12.79
C SER A 308 -15.85 -2.53 -12.84
N THR A 309 -15.66 -3.63 -12.12
CA THR A 309 -16.68 -4.64 -11.87
C THR A 309 -16.69 -4.98 -10.39
N THR A 310 -17.88 -5.11 -9.82
CA THR A 310 -18.09 -5.48 -8.41
C THR A 310 -18.92 -6.74 -8.31
N VAL A 311 -18.45 -7.71 -7.52
CA VAL A 311 -19.10 -9.01 -7.33
C VAL A 311 -19.19 -9.34 -5.85
N ASP A 312 -20.35 -9.83 -5.42
CA ASP A 312 -20.53 -10.47 -4.12
C ASP A 312 -20.11 -11.93 -4.23
N LEU A 313 -19.10 -12.33 -3.46
CA LEU A 313 -18.59 -13.70 -3.49
C LEU A 313 -19.38 -14.63 -2.57
N GLY A 314 -20.24 -14.10 -1.69
CA GLY A 314 -20.93 -14.89 -0.68
C GLY A 314 -19.98 -15.56 0.31
N ASP A 315 -20.40 -16.70 0.86
CA ASP A 315 -19.61 -17.48 1.81
C ASP A 315 -18.63 -18.41 1.06
N ILE A 316 -17.46 -17.87 0.69
CA ILE A 316 -16.37 -18.60 0.04
C ILE A 316 -15.30 -19.10 1.01
N THR A 317 -15.26 -18.60 2.24
CA THR A 317 -14.19 -18.90 3.20
C THR A 317 -14.45 -20.22 3.92
N ALA A 318 -15.71 -20.63 4.07
CA ALA A 318 -16.11 -21.84 4.79
C ALA A 318 -15.47 -21.96 6.19
N GLY A 319 -15.22 -20.82 6.85
CA GLY A 319 -14.58 -20.74 8.17
C GLY A 319 -13.05 -20.64 8.16
N ASP A 320 -12.38 -20.78 7.02
CA ASP A 320 -10.92 -20.69 6.92
C ASP A 320 -10.47 -19.34 6.33
N ALA A 321 -9.40 -18.76 6.89
CA ALA A 321 -8.78 -17.58 6.32
C ALA A 321 -8.27 -17.84 4.91
N SER A 322 -8.43 -16.84 4.04
CA SER A 322 -8.22 -16.99 2.61
C SER A 322 -7.58 -15.75 1.97
N ALA A 323 -7.26 -15.85 0.69
CA ALA A 323 -6.90 -14.75 -0.18
C ALA A 323 -7.53 -14.95 -1.56
N ILE A 324 -7.65 -13.88 -2.34
CA ILE A 324 -8.16 -13.93 -3.71
C ILE A 324 -7.00 -13.78 -4.69
N LEU A 325 -6.88 -14.72 -5.62
CA LEU A 325 -5.97 -14.66 -6.74
C LEU A 325 -6.79 -14.42 -8.02
N LEU A 326 -6.45 -13.34 -8.72
CA LEU A 326 -7.01 -13.02 -10.03
C LEU A 326 -5.94 -13.22 -11.09
N THR A 327 -6.24 -14.08 -12.07
CA THR A 327 -5.37 -14.37 -13.21
C THR A 327 -6.12 -14.15 -14.51
N PRO A 328 -5.44 -13.95 -15.65
CA PRO A 328 -6.12 -13.91 -16.94
C PRO A 328 -6.87 -15.22 -17.16
N ALA A 329 -8.12 -15.14 -17.61
CA ALA A 329 -8.89 -16.32 -17.96
C ALA A 329 -8.19 -17.11 -19.08
N GLU A 330 -8.46 -18.42 -19.15
CA GLU A 330 -7.87 -19.27 -20.18
C GLU A 330 -8.15 -18.72 -21.59
N GLY A 331 -7.08 -18.39 -22.32
CA GLY A 331 -7.15 -17.83 -23.67
C GLY A 331 -7.33 -16.30 -23.74
N ALA A 332 -7.45 -15.61 -22.60
CA ALA A 332 -7.51 -14.15 -22.54
C ALA A 332 -6.10 -13.52 -22.51
N GLU A 333 -6.02 -12.26 -22.97
CA GLU A 333 -4.82 -11.45 -22.82
C GLU A 333 -4.70 -10.93 -21.37
N ALA A 334 -3.45 -10.78 -20.90
CA ALA A 334 -3.20 -10.17 -19.60
C ALA A 334 -3.40 -8.64 -19.66
N VAL A 335 -4.55 -8.18 -19.18
CA VAL A 335 -4.84 -6.74 -19.00
C VAL A 335 -4.46 -6.33 -17.57
N PRO A 336 -3.71 -5.22 -17.37
CA PRO A 336 -3.38 -4.74 -16.02
C PRO A 336 -4.63 -4.33 -15.25
N VAL A 337 -4.79 -4.89 -14.04
CA VAL A 337 -5.91 -4.59 -13.15
C VAL A 337 -5.43 -4.27 -11.73
N VAL A 338 -6.27 -3.58 -10.97
CA VAL A 338 -6.17 -3.42 -9.51
C VAL A 338 -7.43 -3.99 -8.87
N ALA A 339 -7.31 -4.51 -7.65
CA ALA A 339 -8.45 -5.12 -6.95
C ALA A 339 -8.52 -4.69 -5.49
N GLY A 340 -9.74 -4.69 -4.95
CA GLY A 340 -10.05 -4.37 -3.57
C GLY A 340 -11.13 -5.29 -3.02
N LEU A 341 -11.08 -5.53 -1.72
CA LEU A 341 -12.07 -6.28 -0.96
C LEU A 341 -12.68 -5.37 0.09
N ARG A 342 -14.02 -5.39 0.17
CA ARG A 342 -14.78 -5.00 1.36
C ARG A 342 -15.28 -6.26 2.04
N VAL A 343 -14.94 -6.42 3.31
CA VAL A 343 -15.31 -7.58 4.12
C VAL A 343 -16.16 -7.12 5.28
N LEU A 344 -17.34 -7.70 5.47
CA LEU A 344 -18.15 -7.50 6.67
C LEU A 344 -17.95 -8.67 7.64
N ARG A 345 -17.84 -8.36 8.93
CA ARG A 345 -17.81 -9.32 10.04
C ARG A 345 -18.85 -8.96 11.09
N GLY A 346 -19.27 -9.94 11.87
CA GLY A 346 -20.30 -9.75 12.90
C GLY A 346 -21.73 -9.94 12.40
N GLY A 347 -22.71 -9.49 13.17
CA GLY A 347 -24.12 -9.81 12.99
C GLY A 347 -25.03 -8.81 13.69
N ASP A 348 -26.11 -9.31 14.30
CA ASP A 348 -27.13 -8.45 14.93
C ASP A 348 -26.62 -7.73 16.20
N ASP A 349 -25.61 -8.30 16.87
CA ASP A 349 -25.00 -7.75 18.10
C ASP A 349 -23.87 -6.74 17.83
N GLY A 350 -23.61 -6.44 16.55
CA GLY A 350 -22.53 -5.55 16.11
C GLY A 350 -21.91 -6.05 14.81
N ARG A 351 -21.63 -5.14 13.90
CA ARG A 351 -21.03 -5.41 12.59
C ARG A 351 -19.98 -4.37 12.29
N ASP A 352 -18.89 -4.83 11.70
CA ASP A 352 -17.82 -3.94 11.25
C ASP A 352 -17.34 -4.35 9.85
N SER A 353 -16.74 -3.39 9.17
CA SER A 353 -16.22 -3.53 7.82
C SER A 353 -14.72 -3.39 7.83
N ALA A 354 -14.03 -4.23 7.07
CA ALA A 354 -12.59 -4.14 6.87
C ALA A 354 -12.27 -4.15 5.37
N TYR A 355 -11.15 -3.51 5.01
CA TYR A 355 -10.72 -3.44 3.63
C TYR A 355 -9.37 -4.12 3.40
N SER A 356 -9.21 -4.68 2.20
CA SER A 356 -7.93 -5.16 1.70
C SER A 356 -7.80 -4.81 0.23
N ALA A 357 -6.57 -4.77 -0.28
CA ALA A 357 -6.30 -4.44 -1.67
C ALA A 357 -5.27 -5.39 -2.27
N SER A 358 -5.23 -5.47 -3.60
CA SER A 358 -4.20 -6.22 -4.30
C SER A 358 -2.84 -5.69 -3.89
N SER A 359 -1.96 -6.55 -3.40
CA SER A 359 -0.63 -6.16 -2.91
C SER A 359 0.48 -6.96 -3.58
N PRO A 360 1.68 -6.39 -3.73
CA PRO A 360 2.83 -7.16 -4.19
C PRO A 360 3.23 -8.22 -3.17
N ALA A 361 4.00 -9.22 -3.62
CA ALA A 361 4.66 -10.13 -2.70
C ALA A 361 5.65 -9.37 -1.82
N LEU A 362 5.87 -9.89 -0.62
CA LEU A 362 6.89 -9.39 0.31
C LEU A 362 8.28 -9.45 -0.34
N GLY A 363 9.07 -8.41 -0.09
CA GLY A 363 10.50 -8.42 -0.34
C GLY A 363 11.25 -9.14 0.79
N GLU A 364 12.48 -8.70 1.07
CA GLU A 364 13.34 -9.34 2.07
C GLU A 364 12.75 -9.30 3.47
N THR A 365 12.28 -8.14 3.93
CA THR A 365 11.65 -8.00 5.24
C THR A 365 10.57 -6.93 5.20
N ALA A 366 9.41 -7.24 5.76
CA ALA A 366 8.37 -6.25 6.05
C ALA A 366 8.24 -6.02 7.55
N SER A 367 7.93 -4.79 7.93
CA SER A 367 7.68 -4.35 9.29
C SER A 367 6.22 -3.95 9.46
N VAL A 368 5.64 -4.35 10.59
CA VAL A 368 4.27 -4.06 10.97
C VAL A 368 4.31 -3.61 12.44
N SER A 369 4.00 -2.35 12.73
CA SER A 369 3.95 -1.83 14.10
C SER A 369 2.58 -2.09 14.75
N GLY A 370 2.31 -1.65 15.97
CA GLY A 370 0.93 -1.58 16.50
C GLY A 370 0.17 -2.90 16.66
N ASN A 371 0.85 -4.05 16.75
CA ASN A 371 0.18 -5.34 16.94
C ASN A 371 -0.30 -5.46 18.39
N ILE A 372 -1.49 -6.02 18.59
CA ILE A 372 -2.14 -6.18 19.89
C ILE A 372 -2.00 -7.65 20.37
N PRO A 373 -1.43 -7.92 21.55
CA PRO A 373 -1.35 -9.26 22.12
C PRO A 373 -2.74 -9.93 22.20
N GLY A 374 -2.86 -11.15 21.65
CA GLY A 374 -4.11 -11.92 21.66
C GLY A 374 -5.21 -11.43 20.70
N ALA A 375 -5.02 -10.29 20.02
CA ALA A 375 -6.01 -9.69 19.11
C ALA A 375 -5.44 -9.35 17.73
N SER A 376 -4.29 -9.94 17.37
CA SER A 376 -3.67 -9.82 16.05
C SER A 376 -3.58 -11.17 15.37
N THR A 377 -3.95 -11.23 14.09
CA THR A 377 -3.77 -12.41 13.24
C THR A 377 -2.99 -12.01 12.00
N VAL A 378 -1.97 -12.79 11.65
CA VAL A 378 -1.18 -12.62 10.43
C VAL A 378 -1.65 -13.64 9.40
N TYR A 379 -1.98 -13.15 8.21
CA TYR A 379 -2.33 -13.95 7.05
C TYR A 379 -1.13 -14.03 6.12
N LEU A 380 -0.65 -15.25 5.85
CA LEU A 380 0.44 -15.51 4.91
C LEU A 380 -0.09 -16.34 3.76
N THR A 381 0.13 -15.88 2.53
CA THR A 381 -0.36 -16.53 1.31
C THR A 381 0.78 -16.82 0.37
N ALA A 382 0.92 -18.08 -0.06
CA ALA A 382 1.89 -18.49 -1.06
C ALA A 382 1.14 -19.03 -2.30
N PRO A 383 0.83 -18.20 -3.32
CA PRO A 383 -0.10 -18.58 -4.39
C PRO A 383 0.43 -19.64 -5.36
N GLY A 384 1.74 -19.88 -5.38
CA GLY A 384 2.39 -20.80 -6.31
C GLY A 384 3.12 -21.92 -5.58
N GLU A 385 4.36 -21.66 -5.17
CA GLU A 385 5.20 -22.63 -4.47
C GLU A 385 5.09 -22.45 -2.95
N ALA A 386 5.33 -23.53 -2.20
CA ALA A 386 5.39 -23.44 -0.74
C ALA A 386 6.53 -22.52 -0.30
N ALA A 387 6.39 -21.91 0.89
CA ALA A 387 7.37 -20.99 1.44
C ALA A 387 7.51 -21.16 2.96
N THR A 388 8.65 -20.73 3.50
CA THR A 388 8.87 -20.59 4.94
C THR A 388 9.04 -19.13 5.28
N VAL A 389 8.31 -18.65 6.28
CA VAL A 389 8.31 -17.25 6.73
C VAL A 389 8.71 -17.19 8.19
N ARG A 390 9.65 -16.30 8.53
CA ARG A 390 9.99 -15.97 9.91
C ARG A 390 9.17 -14.77 10.38
N LEU A 391 8.53 -14.93 11.53
CA LEU A 391 7.86 -13.88 12.28
C LEU A 391 8.69 -13.56 13.52
N THR A 392 9.03 -12.29 13.71
CA THR A 392 9.71 -11.84 14.94
C THR A 392 8.93 -10.72 15.59
N ALA A 393 8.42 -10.95 16.79
CA ALA A 393 7.69 -9.98 17.60
C ALA A 393 8.65 -9.26 18.56
N TYR A 394 8.51 -7.95 18.62
CA TYR A 394 9.38 -7.01 19.33
C TYR A 394 8.54 -6.23 20.36
N PRO A 395 8.44 -6.74 21.60
CA PRO A 395 7.75 -6.03 22.67
C PRO A 395 8.58 -4.87 23.23
N ASP A 396 7.93 -3.93 23.89
CA ASP A 396 8.63 -2.91 24.67
C ASP A 396 9.22 -3.52 25.96
N GLY A 397 10.52 -3.31 26.19
CA GLY A 397 11.21 -3.69 27.42
C GLY A 397 11.43 -5.19 27.63
N ALA A 398 11.26 -6.03 26.61
CA ALA A 398 11.50 -7.47 26.68
C ALA A 398 12.19 -8.02 25.41
N GLU A 399 12.75 -9.23 25.52
CA GLU A 399 13.44 -9.90 24.41
C GLU A 399 12.47 -10.23 23.27
N PRO A 400 12.91 -10.11 21.99
CA PRO A 400 12.09 -10.50 20.86
C PRO A 400 11.74 -11.99 20.85
N ALA A 401 10.53 -12.32 20.42
CA ALA A 401 10.07 -13.69 20.23
C ALA A 401 10.01 -14.03 18.75
N THR A 402 10.50 -15.21 18.34
CA THR A 402 10.57 -15.62 16.93
C THR A 402 9.82 -16.92 16.71
N ALA A 403 9.12 -17.03 15.57
CA ALA A 403 8.54 -18.27 15.07
C ALA A 403 8.75 -18.39 13.56
N GLU A 404 8.94 -19.62 13.09
CA GLU A 404 8.92 -19.93 11.65
C GLU A 404 7.59 -20.59 11.30
N VAL A 405 7.04 -20.20 10.16
CA VAL A 405 5.73 -20.64 9.66
C VAL A 405 5.91 -21.21 8.27
N GLU A 406 5.45 -22.44 8.07
CA GLU A 406 5.35 -23.04 6.74
C GLU A 406 4.03 -22.64 6.08
N VAL A 407 4.12 -22.15 4.85
CA VAL A 407 2.98 -21.78 4.01
C VAL A 407 2.93 -22.77 2.84
N PRO A 408 1.93 -23.66 2.79
CA PRO A 408 1.81 -24.61 1.68
C PRO A 408 1.59 -23.91 0.34
N ALA A 409 1.96 -24.61 -0.74
CA ALA A 409 1.75 -24.16 -2.11
C ALA A 409 0.26 -23.92 -2.41
N GLY A 410 -0.05 -22.74 -2.94
CA GLY A 410 -1.41 -22.30 -3.29
C GLY A 410 -2.30 -21.99 -2.08
N ALA A 411 -1.75 -21.93 -0.87
CA ALA A 411 -2.55 -21.85 0.36
C ALA A 411 -2.35 -20.53 1.11
N THR A 412 -3.35 -20.22 1.93
CA THR A 412 -3.31 -19.15 2.93
C THR A 412 -3.35 -19.76 4.33
N VAL A 413 -2.46 -19.30 5.20
CA VAL A 413 -2.44 -19.66 6.63
C VAL A 413 -2.69 -18.43 7.48
N ALA A 414 -3.54 -18.61 8.51
CA ALA A 414 -3.73 -17.63 9.57
C ALA A 414 -2.94 -18.08 10.79
N VAL A 415 -2.08 -17.21 11.31
CA VAL A 415 -1.23 -17.49 12.47
C VAL A 415 -1.29 -16.34 13.46
N ALA A 416 -1.30 -16.68 14.74
CA ALA A 416 -1.01 -15.70 15.78
C ALA A 416 0.48 -15.30 15.69
N PRO A 417 0.82 -14.02 15.88
CA PRO A 417 2.21 -13.62 16.11
C PRO A 417 2.84 -14.38 17.29
N PRO A 418 4.17 -14.49 17.35
CA PRO A 418 4.86 -15.02 18.52
C PRO A 418 4.39 -14.34 19.81
N GLU A 419 4.13 -15.12 20.85
CA GLU A 419 3.67 -14.58 22.13
C GLU A 419 4.72 -13.66 22.76
N VAL A 420 4.28 -12.51 23.23
CA VAL A 420 5.09 -11.52 23.93
C VAL A 420 4.49 -11.23 25.31
N PRO A 421 5.31 -10.87 26.32
CA PRO A 421 4.80 -10.55 27.64
C PRO A 421 4.08 -9.18 27.65
N GLY A 422 3.04 -9.06 28.49
CA GLY A 422 2.31 -7.82 28.71
C GLY A 422 1.22 -7.55 27.68
N ASP A 423 0.53 -6.42 27.85
CA ASP A 423 -0.63 -6.02 27.05
C ASP A 423 -0.32 -4.86 26.08
N ALA A 424 0.93 -4.38 26.06
CA ALA A 424 1.36 -3.28 25.21
C ALA A 424 1.42 -3.69 23.73
N THR A 425 1.26 -2.72 22.84
CA THR A 425 1.44 -2.98 21.41
C THR A 425 2.89 -3.32 21.09
N PHE A 426 3.12 -4.18 20.11
CA PHE A 426 4.45 -4.64 19.73
C PHE A 426 4.73 -4.46 18.22
N GLY A 427 6.02 -4.38 17.87
CA GLY A 427 6.47 -4.42 16.47
C GLY A 427 6.58 -5.86 15.98
N LEU A 428 6.34 -6.09 14.70
CA LEU A 428 6.46 -7.41 14.07
C LEU A 428 7.24 -7.28 12.77
N THR A 429 8.25 -8.13 12.57
CA THR A 429 8.84 -8.33 11.24
C THR A 429 8.34 -9.61 10.61
N VAL A 430 8.11 -9.57 9.31
CA VAL A 430 7.69 -10.70 8.46
C VAL A 430 8.74 -10.88 7.37
N GLU A 431 9.43 -12.02 7.38
CA GLU A 431 10.59 -12.27 6.53
C GLU A 431 10.45 -13.61 5.79
N PRO A 432 10.24 -13.60 4.46
CA PRO A 432 10.33 -14.82 3.65
C PRO A 432 11.76 -15.38 3.69
N LEU A 433 11.92 -16.62 4.17
CA LEU A 433 13.23 -17.28 4.29
C LEU A 433 13.59 -18.11 3.05
N SER A 434 12.59 -18.80 2.48
CA SER A 434 12.79 -19.69 1.34
C SER A 434 11.47 -20.01 0.64
N GLY A 435 11.56 -20.55 -0.59
CA GLY A 435 10.42 -21.00 -1.38
C GLY A 435 9.88 -19.94 -2.33
N GLY A 436 8.57 -19.98 -2.57
CA GLY A 436 7.88 -19.06 -3.48
C GLY A 436 7.63 -17.66 -2.91
N PRO A 437 7.11 -16.73 -3.74
CA PRO A 437 6.68 -15.42 -3.28
C PRO A 437 5.55 -15.55 -2.25
N VAL A 438 5.62 -14.74 -1.20
CA VAL A 438 4.61 -14.68 -0.12
C VAL A 438 3.96 -13.31 -0.10
N HIS A 439 2.63 -13.28 0.00
CA HIS A 439 1.86 -12.07 0.29
C HIS A 439 1.38 -12.13 1.73
N ALA A 440 1.25 -10.97 2.37
CA ALA A 440 0.78 -10.91 3.75
C ALA A 440 -0.24 -9.80 4.01
N ALA A 441 -1.09 -10.05 4.99
CA ALA A 441 -1.97 -9.08 5.61
C ALA A 441 -2.02 -9.33 7.11
N ARG A 442 -2.44 -8.33 7.88
CA ARG A 442 -2.73 -8.46 9.30
C ARG A 442 -4.17 -8.04 9.56
N GLN A 443 -4.86 -8.81 10.38
CA GLN A 443 -6.10 -8.38 11.02
C GLN A 443 -5.86 -7.99 12.47
N LEU A 444 -6.48 -6.89 12.88
CA LEU A 444 -6.69 -6.56 14.29
C LEU A 444 -8.18 -6.72 14.61
N THR A 445 -8.48 -7.20 15.81
CA THR A 445 -9.85 -7.30 16.32
C THR A 445 -10.03 -6.62 17.67
N GLY A 446 -11.28 -6.32 18.02
CA GLY A 446 -11.63 -5.94 19.39
C GLY A 446 -11.39 -7.08 20.38
N GLY A 447 -11.46 -6.78 21.67
CA GLY A 447 -11.33 -7.75 22.76
C GLY A 447 -12.69 -8.25 23.26
N GLY A 448 -12.74 -9.48 23.77
CA GLY A 448 -13.91 -10.03 24.45
C GLY A 448 -15.18 -10.01 23.59
N ASP A 449 -16.23 -9.37 24.10
CA ASP A 449 -17.54 -9.28 23.44
C ASP A 449 -17.51 -8.37 22.18
N GLU A 450 -16.42 -7.61 21.96
CA GLU A 450 -16.23 -6.73 20.79
C GLU A 450 -15.34 -7.36 19.70
N ALA A 451 -15.11 -8.68 19.71
CA ALA A 451 -14.28 -9.38 18.73
C ALA A 451 -14.79 -9.28 17.26
N TRP A 452 -16.02 -8.81 17.08
CA TRP A 452 -16.60 -8.49 15.77
C TRP A 452 -15.98 -7.24 15.14
N LYS A 453 -15.52 -6.27 15.95
CA LYS A 453 -14.80 -5.09 15.45
C LYS A 453 -13.52 -5.55 14.76
N THR A 454 -13.21 -4.97 13.61
CA THR A 454 -12.14 -5.48 12.77
C THR A 454 -11.54 -4.43 11.86
N THR A 455 -10.23 -4.51 11.66
CA THR A 455 -9.55 -3.87 10.53
C THR A 455 -8.58 -4.86 9.92
N VAL A 456 -8.41 -4.78 8.59
CA VAL A 456 -7.44 -5.58 7.84
C VAL A 456 -6.47 -4.63 7.18
N GLN A 457 -5.18 -4.98 7.22
CA GLN A 457 -4.13 -4.16 6.63
C GLN A 457 -3.23 -5.05 5.78
N THR A 458 -3.04 -4.68 4.52
CA THR A 458 -2.03 -5.31 3.68
C THR A 458 -0.65 -5.02 4.26
N VAL A 459 0.21 -6.04 4.29
CA VAL A 459 1.59 -5.87 4.77
C VAL A 459 2.47 -5.49 3.58
N ALA A 460 3.01 -4.28 3.62
CA ALA A 460 3.94 -3.78 2.61
C ALA A 460 5.39 -3.91 3.09
N THR A 461 6.32 -4.09 2.15
CA THR A 461 7.76 -4.09 2.42
C THR A 461 8.27 -2.66 2.48
N GLN A 462 8.86 -2.27 3.61
CA GLN A 462 9.51 -0.97 3.75
C GLN A 462 10.95 -1.04 3.24
N PRO A 463 11.47 0.03 2.62
CA PRO A 463 12.85 0.07 2.17
C PRO A 463 13.83 -0.14 3.33
N THR A 464 14.71 -1.13 3.21
CA THR A 464 15.82 -1.38 4.15
C THR A 464 17.14 -0.89 3.58
N THR A 465 17.34 -1.07 2.27
CA THR A 465 18.51 -0.65 1.51
C THR A 465 18.12 0.16 0.27
N VAL A 466 19.08 0.90 -0.25
CA VAL A 466 19.00 1.56 -1.55
C VAL A 466 20.27 1.29 -2.34
N LEU A 467 20.13 1.17 -3.66
CA LEU A 467 21.28 1.03 -4.55
C LEU A 467 21.94 2.40 -4.74
N MET A 468 23.14 2.57 -4.19
CA MET A 468 23.95 3.75 -4.42
C MET A 468 24.79 3.55 -5.69
N PRO A 469 24.61 4.38 -6.73
CA PRO A 469 25.45 4.31 -7.92
C PRO A 469 26.88 4.71 -7.57
N GLN A 470 27.86 4.00 -8.13
CA GLN A 470 29.27 4.38 -8.00
C GLN A 470 29.49 5.69 -8.75
N THR A 471 29.71 6.78 -8.03
CA THR A 471 30.12 8.05 -8.63
C THR A 471 31.64 8.09 -8.69
N ARG A 472 32.19 8.44 -9.85
CA ARG A 472 33.61 8.77 -9.98
C ARG A 472 33.73 10.28 -10.15
N PRO A 473 34.64 10.95 -9.43
CA PRO A 473 34.88 12.36 -9.67
C PRO A 473 35.35 12.57 -11.11
N ASP A 474 34.62 13.40 -11.84
CA ASP A 474 35.03 13.86 -13.16
C ASP A 474 35.95 15.08 -13.01
N TRP A 475 37.24 14.83 -13.07
CA TRP A 475 38.27 15.87 -12.96
C TRP A 475 38.42 16.73 -14.22
N THR A 476 37.70 16.44 -15.31
CA THR A 476 37.76 17.26 -16.54
C THR A 476 37.07 18.61 -16.38
N VAL A 477 36.15 18.74 -15.41
CA VAL A 477 35.45 19.99 -15.08
C VAL A 477 36.36 20.99 -14.34
N VAL A 478 37.50 20.55 -13.79
CA VAL A 478 38.42 21.40 -13.03
C VAL A 478 39.53 22.02 -13.91
N GLN A 479 39.66 21.62 -15.18
CA GLN A 479 40.71 22.15 -16.08
C GLN A 479 40.25 23.28 -17.02
N ALA A 480 39.00 23.75 -16.89
CA ALA A 480 38.50 24.92 -17.61
C ALA A 480 38.49 26.18 -16.71
N GLY A 481 39.64 26.52 -16.14
CA GLY A 481 39.88 27.71 -15.33
C GLY A 481 41.13 28.46 -15.76
#